data_AF-A0AAX2QSL9-F1
#
_entry.id   AF-A0AAX2QSL9-F1
#
_cell.length_a   1.000
_cell.length_b   1.000
_cell.length_c   1.000
_cell.angle_alpha   90.00
_cell.angle_beta   90.00
_cell.angle_gamma   90.00
#
_symmetry.space_group_name_H-M   'P 1'
#
loop_
_entity.id
_entity.type
_entity.pdbx_description
1 polymer ?
#
loop_
_entity_poly.entity_id
_entity_poly.type
_entity_poly.pdbx_seq_one_letter_code
_entity_poly.pdbx_strand_id
1 'polypeptide(L)'
;MKVGLTSHITFVLVTLTCAAAVLLCGFAWLAAVKVDDLSLRRQADFVGQGLEEQIAALPREQESVTKWDDAFLYAKQRNHEWLLDNVGQWTSRYFGHDRTYIFDDTNRLMFAFRDGADAVPPRLGDDDGREVTALAGEMRAVLVEPAAKPGAEALGQLAAVRTIMIGNRPAIASARPILPS
;
A
#
# COMPACT_ATOMS: atom_id res chain seq x y z
N MET A 1 -10.43 39.71 -69.16
CA MET A 1 -9.22 39.71 -68.30
C MET A 1 -9.48 39.89 -66.79
N LYS A 2 -10.61 40.45 -66.34
CA LYS A 2 -10.93 40.59 -64.88
C LYS A 2 -11.36 39.29 -64.17
N VAL A 3 -11.97 38.34 -64.89
CA VAL A 3 -12.49 37.08 -64.30
C VAL A 3 -11.37 36.10 -63.92
N GLY A 4 -10.29 36.02 -64.69
CA GLY A 4 -9.15 35.13 -64.41
C GLY A 4 -8.34 35.52 -63.16
N LEU A 5 -8.11 36.82 -62.95
CA LEU A 5 -7.35 37.31 -61.80
C LEU A 5 -8.10 37.08 -60.48
N THR A 6 -9.42 37.28 -60.47
CA THR A 6 -10.25 37.06 -59.28
C THR A 6 -10.29 35.58 -58.90
N SER A 7 -10.42 34.68 -59.89
CA SER A 7 -10.38 33.23 -59.68
C SER A 7 -9.05 32.74 -59.07
N HIS A 8 -7.92 33.25 -59.56
CA HIS A 8 -6.60 32.91 -58.99
C HIS A 8 -6.42 33.40 -57.56
N ILE A 9 -6.87 34.62 -57.24
CA ILE A 9 -6.79 35.17 -55.88
C ILE A 9 -7.66 34.35 -54.92
N THR A 10 -8.89 34.01 -55.31
CA THR A 10 -9.77 33.16 -54.50
C THR A 10 -9.16 31.79 -54.27
N PHE A 11 -8.57 31.17 -55.29
CA PHE A 11 -7.92 29.86 -55.17
C PHE A 11 -6.74 29.88 -54.18
N VAL A 12 -5.88 30.90 -54.27
CA VAL A 12 -4.75 31.07 -53.34
C VAL A 12 -5.23 31.29 -51.91
N LEU A 13 -6.25 32.13 -51.71
CA LEU A 13 -6.79 32.41 -50.39
C LEU A 13 -7.38 31.14 -49.75
N VAL A 14 -8.21 30.40 -50.48
CA VAL A 14 -8.79 29.14 -50.01
C VAL A 14 -7.69 28.13 -49.66
N THR A 15 -6.66 28.01 -50.49
CA THR A 15 -5.55 27.09 -50.25
C THR A 15 -4.79 27.46 -48.97
N LEU A 16 -4.50 28.75 -48.76
CA LEU A 16 -3.84 29.25 -47.56
C LEU A 16 -4.70 29.01 -46.30
N THR A 17 -6.01 29.28 -46.39
CA THR A 17 -6.94 29.05 -45.27
C THR A 17 -7.04 27.57 -44.93
N CYS A 18 -7.13 26.68 -45.93
CA CYS A 18 -7.12 25.23 -45.71
C CYS A 18 -5.80 24.76 -45.08
N ALA A 19 -4.66 25.26 -45.57
CA ALA A 19 -3.35 24.93 -44.99
C ALA A 19 -3.26 25.39 -43.52
N ALA A 20 -3.71 26.60 -43.22
CA ALA A 20 -3.75 27.11 -41.85
C ALA A 20 -4.67 26.27 -40.94
N ALA A 21 -5.85 25.87 -41.44
CA ALA A 21 -6.78 25.01 -40.71
C ALA A 21 -6.18 23.62 -40.41
N VAL A 22 -5.51 22.99 -41.38
CA VAL A 22 -4.82 21.70 -41.18
C VAL A 22 -3.71 21.82 -40.13
N LEU A 23 -2.90 22.89 -40.19
CA LEU A 23 -1.85 23.13 -39.21
C LEU A 23 -2.41 23.35 -37.80
N LEU A 24 -3.49 24.12 -37.67
CA LEU A 24 -4.16 24.35 -36.39
C LEU A 24 -4.74 23.05 -35.82
N CYS A 25 -5.42 22.25 -36.65
CA CYS A 25 -5.94 20.95 -36.23
C CYS A 25 -4.82 19.98 -35.83
N GLY A 26 -3.73 19.93 -36.60
CA GLY A 26 -2.57 19.10 -36.29
C GLY A 26 -1.88 19.51 -34.99
N PHE A 27 -1.74 20.81 -34.76
CA PHE A 27 -1.19 21.34 -33.51
C PHE A 27 -2.10 21.05 -32.31
N ALA A 28 -3.41 21.28 -32.46
CA ALA A 28 -4.39 21.00 -31.41
C ALA A 28 -4.40 19.51 -31.04
N TRP A 29 -4.33 18.61 -32.02
CA TRP A 29 -4.24 17.17 -31.80
C TRP A 29 -2.95 16.79 -31.06
N LEU A 30 -1.79 17.29 -31.52
CA LEU A 30 -0.51 17.02 -30.87
C LEU A 30 -0.49 17.53 -29.41
N ALA A 31 -1.03 18.73 -29.19
CA ALA A 31 -1.16 19.31 -27.86
C ALA A 31 -2.06 18.44 -26.96
N ALA A 32 -3.22 18.01 -27.46
CA ALA A 32 -4.13 17.14 -26.72
C ALA A 32 -3.45 15.83 -26.30
N VAL A 33 -2.85 15.10 -27.25
CA VAL A 33 -2.17 13.82 -26.97
C VAL A 33 -1.01 14.00 -25.97
N LYS A 34 -0.26 15.10 -26.06
CA LYS A 34 0.84 15.39 -25.12
C LYS A 34 0.34 15.71 -23.72
N VAL A 35 -0.77 16.44 -23.61
CA VAL A 35 -1.41 16.75 -22.32
C VAL A 35 -1.95 15.47 -21.68
N ASP A 36 -2.57 14.59 -22.47
CA ASP A 36 -3.10 13.31 -21.98
C ASP A 36 -1.99 12.40 -21.44
N ASP A 37 -0.87 12.22 -22.16
CA ASP A 37 0.28 11.42 -21.69
C ASP A 37 0.86 11.98 -20.39
N LEU A 38 1.01 13.31 -20.29
CA LEU A 38 1.51 13.95 -19.08
C LEU A 38 0.55 13.80 -17.89
N SER A 39 -0.75 13.90 -18.14
CA SER A 39 -1.77 13.70 -17.11
C SER A 39 -1.78 12.26 -16.61
N LEU A 40 -1.71 11.28 -17.51
CA LEU A 40 -1.64 9.86 -17.16
C LEU A 40 -0.41 9.53 -16.31
N ARG A 41 0.76 10.07 -16.68
CA ARG A 41 2.00 9.90 -15.90
C ARG A 41 1.87 10.46 -14.49
N ARG A 42 1.38 11.70 -14.35
CA ARG A 42 1.20 12.33 -13.04
C ARG A 42 0.22 11.55 -12.15
N GLN A 43 -0.86 11.02 -12.75
CA GLN A 43 -1.80 10.18 -12.02
C GLN A 43 -1.15 8.87 -11.57
N ALA A 44 -0.37 8.22 -12.43
CA ALA A 44 0.39 7.02 -12.07
C ALA A 44 1.41 7.30 -10.94
N ASP A 45 2.14 8.42 -11.03
CA ASP A 45 3.11 8.83 -10.01
C ASP A 45 2.41 9.12 -8.67
N PHE A 46 1.28 9.84 -8.69
CA PHE A 46 0.50 10.13 -7.48
C PHE A 46 -0.03 8.86 -6.81
N VAL A 47 -0.56 7.92 -7.59
CA VAL A 47 -1.00 6.61 -7.08
C VAL A 47 0.18 5.81 -6.53
N GLY A 48 1.32 5.82 -7.23
CA GLY A 48 2.55 5.15 -6.78
C GLY A 48 3.06 5.70 -5.45
N GLN A 49 3.16 7.02 -5.33
CA GLN A 49 3.58 7.69 -4.09
C GLN A 49 2.63 7.40 -2.94
N GLY A 50 1.31 7.48 -3.17
CA GLY A 50 0.31 7.15 -2.16
C GLY A 50 0.42 5.70 -1.68
N LEU A 51 0.71 4.76 -2.58
CA LEU A 51 0.94 3.36 -2.22
C LEU A 51 2.22 3.17 -1.41
N GLU A 52 3.33 3.80 -1.82
CA GLU A 52 4.60 3.77 -1.08
C GLU A 52 4.44 4.32 0.35
N GLU A 53 3.68 5.40 0.51
CA GLU A 53 3.39 5.99 1.82
C GLU A 53 2.59 5.03 2.71
N GLN A 54 1.58 4.34 2.16
CA GLN A 54 0.82 3.31 2.91
C GLN A 54 1.70 2.11 3.29
N ILE A 55 2.55 1.63 2.39
CA ILE A 55 3.51 0.54 2.66
C ILE A 55 4.46 0.94 3.80
N ALA A 56 4.95 2.18 3.79
CA ALA A 56 5.85 2.70 4.83
C ALA A 56 5.13 3.07 6.14
N ALA A 57 3.80 3.28 6.12
CA ALA A 57 3.02 3.57 7.31
C ALA A 57 2.79 2.32 8.16
N LEU A 58 2.41 1.21 7.53
CA LEU A 58 1.94 0.02 8.26
C LEU A 58 2.91 -0.49 9.34
N PRO A 59 4.24 -0.61 9.11
CA PRO A 59 5.18 -0.98 10.18
C PRO A 59 5.24 0.04 11.33
N ARG A 60 5.14 1.33 11.05
CA ARG A 60 5.19 2.39 12.07
C ARG A 60 3.93 2.38 12.93
N GLU A 61 2.79 2.08 12.32
CA GLU A 61 1.51 1.91 13.01
C GLU A 61 1.54 0.69 13.92
N GLN A 62 2.10 -0.44 13.45
CA GLN A 62 2.33 -1.61 14.29
C GLN A 62 3.24 -1.29 15.48
N GLU A 63 4.35 -0.58 15.24
CA GLU A 63 5.29 -0.18 16.28
C GLU A 63 4.64 0.65 17.39
N SER A 64 3.61 1.45 17.06
CA SER A 64 2.88 2.24 18.04
C SER A 64 2.26 1.40 19.17
N VAL A 65 2.00 0.11 18.91
CA VAL A 65 1.47 -0.85 19.87
C VAL A 65 2.56 -1.84 20.33
N THR A 66 3.39 -2.37 19.43
CA THR A 66 4.33 -3.45 19.76
C THR A 66 5.52 -3.04 20.62
N LYS A 67 5.79 -1.73 20.75
CA LYS A 67 6.85 -1.19 21.61
C LYS A 67 6.45 -1.03 23.07
N TRP A 68 5.18 -1.22 23.43
CA TRP A 68 4.73 -1.00 24.81
C TRP A 68 5.00 -2.26 25.64
N ASP A 69 5.60 -2.09 26.82
CA ASP A 69 5.86 -3.20 27.75
C ASP A 69 4.58 -3.96 28.11
N ASP A 70 3.46 -3.24 28.25
CA ASP A 70 2.14 -3.83 28.47
C ASP A 70 1.72 -4.74 27.32
N ALA A 71 1.99 -4.36 26.06
CA ALA A 71 1.68 -5.22 24.91
C ALA A 71 2.45 -6.54 24.98
N PHE A 72 3.72 -6.50 25.37
CA PHE A 72 4.51 -7.70 25.61
C PHE A 72 3.95 -8.53 26.78
N LEU A 73 3.70 -7.90 27.92
CA LEU A 73 3.22 -8.55 29.13
C LEU A 73 1.86 -9.24 28.92
N TYR A 74 0.88 -8.52 28.38
CA TYR A 74 -0.47 -9.04 28.18
C TYR A 74 -0.57 -10.03 27.02
N ALA A 75 0.27 -9.91 25.98
CA ALA A 75 0.42 -10.94 24.97
C ALA A 75 0.96 -12.24 25.58
N LYS A 76 2.00 -12.18 26.43
CA LYS A 76 2.53 -13.35 27.14
C LYS A 76 1.52 -14.01 28.06
N GLN A 77 0.68 -13.22 28.73
CA GLN A 77 -0.41 -13.71 29.57
C GLN A 77 -1.60 -14.25 28.77
N ARG A 78 -1.62 -14.07 27.45
CA ARG A 78 -2.78 -14.37 26.59
C ARG A 78 -4.05 -13.66 27.08
N ASN A 79 -3.90 -12.43 27.57
CA ASN A 79 -5.03 -11.64 28.06
C ASN A 79 -5.87 -11.17 26.86
N HIS A 80 -6.89 -11.95 26.52
CA HIS A 80 -7.72 -11.72 25.34
C HIS A 80 -8.43 -10.36 25.38
N GLU A 81 -9.00 -9.97 26.52
CA GLU A 81 -9.72 -8.70 26.67
C GLU A 81 -8.79 -7.50 26.40
N TRP A 82 -7.59 -7.53 26.99
CA TRP A 82 -6.62 -6.46 26.75
C TRP A 82 -6.17 -6.42 25.29
N LEU A 83 -5.89 -7.57 24.67
CA LEU A 83 -5.49 -7.66 23.25
C LEU A 83 -6.61 -7.19 22.31
N LEU A 84 -7.86 -7.52 22.64
CA LEU A 84 -9.02 -7.10 21.87
C LEU A 84 -9.16 -5.58 21.89
N ASP A 85 -9.07 -4.95 23.06
CA ASP A 85 -9.31 -3.50 23.19
C ASP A 85 -8.11 -2.67 22.72
N ASN A 86 -6.89 -3.06 23.11
CA ASN A 86 -5.69 -2.24 22.93
C ASN A 86 -4.91 -2.55 21.66
N VAL A 87 -5.14 -3.73 21.06
CA VAL A 87 -4.51 -4.10 19.80
C VAL A 87 -5.56 -4.15 18.71
N GLY A 88 -6.50 -5.11 18.74
CA GLY A 88 -7.45 -5.34 17.65
C GLY A 88 -8.37 -4.13 17.35
N GLN A 89 -9.17 -3.71 18.33
CA GLN A 89 -10.10 -2.58 18.16
C GLN A 89 -9.35 -1.26 17.93
N TRP A 90 -8.24 -1.04 18.63
CA TRP A 90 -7.45 0.18 18.49
C TRP A 90 -6.86 0.32 17.09
N THR A 91 -6.14 -0.68 16.57
CA THR A 91 -5.53 -0.59 15.23
C THR A 91 -6.58 -0.53 14.13
N SER A 92 -7.69 -1.25 14.30
CA SER A 92 -8.80 -1.19 13.35
C SER A 92 -9.47 0.18 13.32
N ARG A 93 -9.79 0.78 14.48
CA ARG A 93 -10.48 2.09 14.53
C ARG A 93 -9.57 3.27 14.22
N TYR A 94 -8.32 3.22 14.69
CA TYR A 94 -7.41 4.36 14.60
C TYR A 94 -6.65 4.37 13.26
N PHE A 95 -6.16 3.21 12.81
CA PHE A 95 -5.38 3.10 11.56
C PHE A 95 -6.17 2.48 10.41
N GLY A 96 -7.36 1.94 10.65
CA GLY A 96 -8.14 1.28 9.60
C GLY A 96 -7.62 -0.11 9.24
N HIS A 97 -6.92 -0.79 10.16
CA HIS A 97 -6.44 -2.15 9.90
C HIS A 97 -7.62 -3.11 9.72
N ASP A 98 -7.70 -3.76 8.55
CA ASP A 98 -8.75 -4.75 8.26
C ASP A 98 -8.59 -6.00 9.12
N ARG A 99 -7.33 -6.44 9.34
CA ARG A 99 -7.01 -7.69 10.03
C ARG A 99 -5.76 -7.54 10.88
N THR A 100 -5.84 -8.00 12.12
CA THR A 100 -4.74 -8.03 13.08
C THR A 100 -4.61 -9.44 13.65
N TYR A 101 -3.39 -9.98 13.58
CA TYR A 101 -3.08 -11.32 14.06
C TYR A 101 -1.89 -11.27 15.01
N ILE A 102 -1.95 -12.03 16.09
CA ILE A 102 -0.81 -12.22 17.00
C ILE A 102 -0.48 -13.70 17.06
N PHE A 103 0.77 -14.02 16.79
CA PHE A 103 1.33 -15.35 16.91
C PHE A 103 2.15 -15.43 18.20
N ASP A 104 2.10 -16.58 18.87
CA ASP A 104 2.90 -16.83 20.06
C ASP A 104 4.38 -17.12 19.71
N ASP A 105 5.18 -17.39 20.75
CA ASP A 105 6.61 -17.72 20.62
C ASP A 105 6.87 -19.07 19.94
N THR A 106 5.84 -19.90 19.75
CA THR A 106 5.88 -21.15 18.98
C THR A 106 5.34 -20.98 17.56
N ASN A 107 5.10 -19.74 17.12
CA ASN A 107 4.54 -19.39 15.82
C ASN A 107 3.12 -19.93 15.58
N ARG A 108 2.33 -20.10 16.65
CA ARG A 108 0.92 -20.49 16.58
C ARG A 108 0.05 -19.26 16.72
N LEU A 109 -1.03 -19.18 15.93
CA LEU A 109 -2.01 -18.11 16.05
C LEU A 109 -2.63 -18.12 17.45
N MET A 110 -2.56 -16.98 18.13
CA MET A 110 -3.02 -16.80 19.51
C MET A 110 -4.17 -15.80 19.61
N PHE A 111 -4.20 -14.79 18.75
CA PHE A 111 -5.25 -13.77 18.71
C PHE A 111 -5.52 -13.36 17.27
N ALA A 112 -6.78 -13.11 16.95
CA ALA A 112 -7.21 -12.64 15.64
C ALA A 112 -8.36 -11.63 15.79
N PHE A 113 -8.21 -10.49 15.13
CA PHE A 113 -9.27 -9.49 14.95
C PHE A 113 -9.40 -9.23 13.46
N ARG A 114 -10.61 -9.33 12.91
CA ARG A 114 -10.84 -9.32 11.46
C ARG A 114 -12.12 -8.60 11.12
N ASP A 115 -12.06 -7.78 10.08
CA ASP A 115 -13.23 -7.17 9.46
C ASP A 115 -14.10 -6.43 10.50
N GLY A 116 -13.45 -5.77 11.47
CA GLY A 116 -14.09 -5.03 12.57
C GLY A 116 -14.60 -5.87 13.73
N ALA A 117 -14.31 -7.18 13.77
CA ALA A 117 -14.82 -8.10 14.78
C ALA A 117 -13.74 -8.98 15.42
N ASP A 118 -13.99 -9.35 16.67
CA ASP A 118 -13.21 -10.34 17.39
C ASP A 118 -13.42 -11.75 16.78
N ALA A 119 -12.33 -12.45 16.45
CA ALA A 119 -12.38 -13.79 15.90
C ALA A 119 -12.05 -14.82 16.99
N VAL A 120 -13.06 -15.22 17.77
CA VAL A 120 -12.95 -16.27 18.78
C VAL A 120 -13.71 -17.53 18.34
N PRO A 121 -13.07 -18.71 18.27
CA PRO A 121 -11.64 -18.95 18.48
C PRO A 121 -10.78 -18.32 17.38
N PRO A 122 -9.50 -17.97 17.68
CA PRO A 122 -8.59 -17.37 16.71
C PRO A 122 -8.47 -18.22 15.44
N ARG A 123 -8.71 -17.58 14.30
CA ARG A 123 -8.58 -18.20 12.97
C ARG A 123 -8.09 -17.21 11.93
N LEU A 124 -7.15 -17.68 11.10
CA LEU A 124 -6.75 -16.96 9.89
C LEU A 124 -7.90 -16.92 8.89
N GLY A 125 -7.82 -16.01 7.91
CA GLY A 125 -8.67 -16.06 6.73
C GLY A 125 -8.26 -17.18 5.80
N ASP A 126 -9.24 -17.72 5.09
CA ASP A 126 -8.99 -18.71 4.03
C ASP A 126 -8.22 -18.09 2.85
N ASP A 127 -8.30 -16.77 2.71
CA ASP A 127 -7.70 -15.96 1.65
C ASP A 127 -6.33 -15.38 1.99
N ASP A 128 -5.97 -15.24 3.27
CA ASP A 128 -4.69 -14.66 3.71
C ASP A 128 -3.79 -15.62 4.51
N GLY A 129 -4.35 -16.72 5.02
CA GLY A 129 -3.70 -17.50 6.07
C GLY A 129 -2.34 -18.08 5.68
N ARG A 130 -2.16 -18.48 4.42
CA ARG A 130 -0.87 -18.98 3.91
C ARG A 130 0.20 -17.89 3.95
N GLU A 131 -0.11 -16.72 3.41
CA GLU A 131 0.84 -15.60 3.31
C GLU A 131 1.17 -15.03 4.69
N VAL A 132 0.16 -14.89 5.57
CA VAL A 132 0.34 -14.41 6.94
C VAL A 132 1.18 -15.39 7.76
N THR A 133 0.96 -16.70 7.61
CA THR A 133 1.78 -17.73 8.29
C THR A 133 3.24 -17.69 7.82
N ALA A 134 3.46 -17.53 6.51
CA ALA A 134 4.80 -17.39 5.94
C ALA A 134 5.50 -16.14 6.48
N LEU A 135 4.80 -15.00 6.53
CA LEU A 135 5.31 -13.74 7.05
C LEU A 135 5.68 -13.83 8.54
N ALA A 136 4.84 -14.49 9.36
CA ALA A 136 5.14 -14.74 10.77
C ALA A 136 6.37 -15.65 10.94
N GLY A 137 6.50 -16.69 10.11
CA GLY A 137 7.65 -17.59 10.10
C GLY A 137 8.96 -16.90 9.71
N GLU A 138 8.92 -16.04 8.69
CA GLU A 138 10.06 -15.20 8.29
C GLU A 138 10.50 -14.29 9.44
N MET A 139 9.56 -13.57 10.06
CA MET A 139 9.87 -12.72 11.21
C MET A 139 10.48 -13.53 12.36
N ARG A 140 9.94 -14.72 12.65
CA ARG A 140 10.50 -15.61 13.67
C ARG A 140 11.93 -16.05 13.35
N ALA A 141 12.22 -16.37 12.10
CA ALA A 141 13.56 -16.77 11.67
C ALA A 141 14.58 -15.65 11.93
N VAL A 142 14.23 -14.40 11.59
CA VAL A 142 15.10 -13.23 11.84
C VAL A 142 15.36 -13.03 13.34
N LEU A 143 14.36 -13.26 14.20
CA LEU A 143 14.52 -13.13 15.67
C LEU A 143 15.40 -14.22 16.30
N VAL A 144 15.47 -15.41 15.68
CA VAL A 144 16.24 -16.55 16.20
C VAL A 144 17.66 -16.58 15.62
N GLU A 145 17.89 -15.96 14.46
CA GLU A 145 19.25 -15.77 13.95
C GLU A 145 20.09 -14.95 14.95
N PRO A 146 21.36 -15.34 15.21
CA PRO A 146 22.24 -14.54 16.06
C PRO A 146 22.40 -13.14 15.43
N ALA A 147 21.87 -12.11 16.09
CA ALA A 147 22.03 -10.69 15.74
C ALA A 147 23.49 -10.18 15.91
N ALA A 148 24.48 -11.04 15.65
CA ALA A 148 25.91 -10.80 15.82
C ALA A 148 26.60 -10.27 14.56
N LYS A 149 25.83 -9.77 13.58
CA LYS A 149 26.40 -9.09 12.39
C LYS A 149 26.59 -7.59 12.70
N PRO A 150 27.77 -7.01 12.46
CA PRO A 150 27.96 -5.57 12.53
C PRO A 150 26.97 -4.86 11.61
N GLY A 151 26.14 -3.96 12.15
CA GLY A 151 25.09 -3.26 11.41
C GLY A 151 23.71 -3.94 11.36
N ALA A 152 23.48 -5.01 12.15
CA ALA A 152 22.13 -5.55 12.32
C ALA A 152 21.21 -4.50 12.97
N GLU A 153 19.99 -4.39 12.44
CA GLU A 153 18.96 -3.52 13.03
C GLU A 153 18.59 -3.98 14.44
N ALA A 154 18.24 -3.03 15.32
CA ALA A 154 17.73 -3.35 16.63
C ALA A 154 16.46 -4.20 16.48
N LEU A 155 16.29 -5.25 17.30
CA LEU A 155 15.16 -6.19 17.16
C LEU A 155 13.79 -5.48 17.16
N GLY A 156 13.65 -4.40 17.93
CA GLY A 156 12.42 -3.58 17.96
C GLY A 156 12.14 -2.81 16.66
N GLN A 157 13.15 -2.57 15.82
CA GLN A 157 13.03 -1.89 14.52
C GLN A 157 12.68 -2.85 13.37
N LEU A 158 12.81 -4.16 13.59
CA LEU A 158 12.53 -5.16 12.57
C LEU A 158 11.07 -5.10 12.13
N ALA A 159 10.87 -5.04 10.81
CA ALA A 159 9.59 -5.20 10.17
C ALA A 159 9.75 -5.96 8.86
N ALA A 160 8.84 -6.90 8.60
CA ALA A 160 8.69 -7.52 7.29
C ALA A 160 7.41 -6.97 6.66
N VAL A 161 7.46 -6.56 5.39
CA VAL A 161 6.31 -6.02 4.66
C VAL A 161 6.17 -6.74 3.33
N ARG A 162 4.94 -7.11 2.98
CA ARG A 162 4.62 -7.80 1.73
C ARG A 162 3.28 -7.31 1.19
N THR A 163 3.18 -7.23 -0.13
CA THR A 163 1.88 -7.12 -0.80
C THR A 163 1.32 -8.52 -0.98
N ILE A 164 0.09 -8.73 -0.51
CA ILE A 164 -0.64 -10.00 -0.59
C ILE A 164 -1.99 -9.77 -1.27
N MET A 165 -2.72 -10.86 -1.56
CA MET A 165 -4.09 -10.80 -2.08
C MET A 165 -5.06 -11.30 -1.01
N ILE A 166 -6.08 -10.49 -0.70
CA ILE A 166 -7.18 -10.84 0.22
C ILE A 166 -8.48 -10.68 -0.54
N GLY A 167 -9.28 -11.74 -0.69
CA GLY A 167 -10.55 -11.67 -1.43
C GLY A 167 -10.44 -11.08 -2.84
N ASN A 168 -9.36 -11.39 -3.57
CA ASN A 168 -9.02 -10.84 -4.89
C ASN A 168 -8.74 -9.32 -4.92
N ARG A 169 -8.41 -8.72 -3.76
CA ARG A 169 -7.97 -7.33 -3.63
C ARG A 169 -6.53 -7.28 -3.13
N PRO A 170 -5.66 -6.44 -3.69
CA PRO A 170 -4.32 -6.24 -3.15
C PRO A 170 -4.41 -5.64 -1.74
N ALA A 171 -3.61 -6.16 -0.83
CA ALA A 171 -3.49 -5.67 0.54
C ALA A 171 -2.02 -5.64 0.94
N ILE A 172 -1.67 -4.76 1.87
CA ILE A 172 -0.34 -4.69 2.46
C ILE A 172 -0.40 -5.45 3.78
N ALA A 173 0.48 -6.42 3.95
CA ALA A 173 0.67 -7.14 5.20
C ALA A 173 2.03 -6.79 5.78
N SER A 174 2.08 -6.59 7.09
CA SER A 174 3.35 -6.42 7.80
C SER A 174 3.37 -7.26 9.07
N ALA A 175 4.56 -7.69 9.48
CA ALA A 175 4.81 -8.32 10.75
C ALA A 175 5.95 -7.60 11.47
N ARG A 176 5.80 -7.47 12.79
CA ARG A 176 6.79 -6.97 13.72
C ARG A 176 6.80 -7.82 14.99
N PRO A 177 7.95 -7.92 15.67
CA PRO A 177 8.00 -8.57 16.96
C PRO A 177 7.36 -7.69 18.03
N ILE A 178 6.67 -8.33 18.99
CA ILE A 178 6.29 -7.69 20.26
C ILE A 178 7.43 -7.99 21.24
N LEU A 179 8.14 -6.95 21.66
CA LEU A 179 9.32 -7.05 22.53
C LEU A 179 9.15 -6.07 23.69
N PRO A 180 9.73 -6.37 24.87
CA PRO A 180 9.87 -5.36 25.91
C PRO A 180 10.82 -4.24 25.44
N SER A 181 10.61 -3.04 25.97
CA SER A 181 11.41 -1.84 25.72
C SER A 181 12.84 -1.94 26.23
#